data_AF-A0AAF0EN04-F1
#
_entry.id   AF-A0AAF0EN04-F1
#
_cell.length_a   1.000
_cell.length_b   1.000
_cell.length_c   1.000
_cell.angle_alpha   90.00
_cell.angle_beta   90.00
_cell.angle_gamma   90.00
#
_symmetry.space_group_name_H-M   'P 1'
#
loop_
_entity.id
_entity.type
_entity.pdbx_description
1 polymer ?
#
loop_
_entity_poly.entity_id
_entity_poly.type
_entity_poly.pdbx_seq_one_letter_code
_entity_poly.pdbx_strand_id
1 'polypeptide(L)'
;MLQSKLQRDFQDAIAAFQVIQKSGIRKEKVALAYAKQQGSESSGMDIQMQDQPNSTQQQVQTQIPTQKISQEELEFQESLIAEREAEIREIERGVQELNEIFRDLSHMVREQGGMIDNIEYNIGNLSTNVHGADRELLIAHDYQRRSGRRTVCLMMILALVVAVVLIVNCM
;
A
#
# COMPACT_ATOMS: atom_id res chain seq x y z
N MET A 1 -2.37 -2.51 -15.81
CA MET A 1 -3.68 -2.12 -15.19
C MET A 1 -3.87 -2.62 -13.77
N LEU A 2 -3.55 -3.89 -13.47
CA LEU A 2 -3.81 -4.53 -12.18
C LEU A 2 -3.11 -3.84 -10.99
N GLN A 3 -1.85 -3.41 -11.15
CA GLN A 3 -1.12 -2.66 -10.13
C GLN A 3 -1.77 -1.31 -9.78
N SER A 4 -2.21 -0.55 -10.78
CA SER A 4 -2.88 0.74 -10.54
C SER A 4 -4.19 0.58 -9.77
N LYS A 5 -4.86 -0.56 -9.93
CA LYS A 5 -6.09 -0.88 -9.21
C LYS A 5 -5.77 -1.25 -7.76
N LEU A 6 -4.83 -2.17 -7.54
CA LEU A 6 -4.39 -2.55 -6.20
C LEU A 6 -3.86 -1.35 -5.41
N GLN A 7 -3.13 -0.44 -6.06
CA GLN A 7 -2.64 0.79 -5.43
C GLN A 7 -3.78 1.70 -4.98
N ARG A 8 -4.83 1.87 -5.80
CA ARG A 8 -6.02 2.67 -5.44
C ARG A 8 -6.78 2.03 -4.30
N ASP A 9 -7.08 0.74 -4.41
CA ASP A 9 -7.80 -0.01 -3.38
C ASP A 9 -7.05 0.04 -2.04
N PHE A 10 -5.71 -0.02 -2.06
CA PHE A 10 -4.86 0.13 -0.89
C PHE A 10 -4.88 1.55 -0.32
N GLN A 11 -4.81 2.60 -1.15
CA GLN A 11 -4.92 3.99 -0.69
C GLN A 11 -6.27 4.28 -0.05
N ASP A 12 -7.36 3.76 -0.62
CA ASP A 12 -8.72 3.93 -0.10
C ASP A 12 -8.88 3.24 1.26
N ALA A 13 -8.35 2.03 1.40
CA ALA A 13 -8.34 1.30 2.68
C ALA A 13 -7.57 2.06 3.78
N ILE A 14 -6.43 2.67 3.44
CA ILE A 14 -5.64 3.48 4.38
C ILE A 14 -6.40 4.74 4.79
N ALA A 15 -7.01 5.44 3.82
CA ALA A 15 -7.77 6.65 4.11
C ALA A 15 -8.93 6.35 5.07
N ALA A 16 -9.64 5.25 4.85
CA ALA A 16 -10.69 4.79 5.75
C ALA A 16 -10.15 4.48 7.16
N PHE A 17 -9.03 3.75 7.26
CA PHE A 17 -8.40 3.42 8.54
C PHE A 17 -7.97 4.66 9.33
N GLN A 18 -7.34 5.65 8.67
CA GLN A 18 -6.95 6.91 9.30
C GLN A 18 -8.13 7.70 9.85
N VAL A 19 -9.26 7.72 9.12
CA VAL A 19 -10.47 8.38 9.58
C VAL A 19 -11.03 7.68 10.82
N ILE A 20 -11.06 6.36 10.83
CA ILE A 20 -11.54 5.57 11.97
C ILE A 20 -10.66 5.82 13.20
N GLN A 21 -9.34 5.71 13.10
CA GLN A 21 -8.42 5.96 14.22
C GLN A 21 -8.51 7.40 14.75
N LYS A 22 -8.49 8.41 13.87
CA LYS A 22 -8.65 9.82 14.29
C LYS A 22 -9.99 10.06 14.98
N SER A 23 -11.06 9.42 14.50
CA SER A 23 -12.37 9.53 15.14
C SER A 23 -12.41 8.86 16.53
N GLY A 24 -11.70 7.75 16.70
CA GLY A 24 -11.56 7.05 18.00
C GLY A 24 -10.81 7.91 19.01
N ILE A 25 -9.61 8.39 18.65
CA ILE A 25 -8.79 9.26 19.50
C ILE A 25 -9.56 10.53 19.87
N ARG A 26 -10.30 11.13 18.93
CA ARG A 26 -11.10 12.33 19.22
C ARG A 26 -12.19 12.06 20.25
N LYS A 27 -12.89 10.92 20.15
CA LYS A 27 -13.93 10.54 21.13
C LYS A 27 -13.32 10.35 22.51
N GLU A 28 -12.17 9.70 22.59
CA GLU A 28 -11.47 9.44 23.84
C GLU A 28 -10.94 10.73 24.49
N LYS A 29 -10.30 11.62 23.71
CA LYS A 29 -9.87 12.94 24.18
C LYS A 29 -11.02 13.80 24.68
N VAL A 30 -12.16 13.76 23.99
CA VAL A 30 -13.36 14.51 24.39
C VAL A 30 -13.92 13.95 25.70
N ALA A 31 -14.02 12.62 25.84
CA ALA A 31 -14.43 11.98 27.09
C ALA A 31 -13.49 12.32 28.26
N LEU A 32 -12.18 12.33 28.01
CA LEU A 32 -11.16 12.69 29.00
C LEU A 32 -11.22 14.18 29.39
N ALA A 33 -11.48 15.07 28.43
CA ALA A 33 -11.69 16.50 28.71
C ALA A 33 -12.92 16.74 29.61
N TYR A 34 -14.01 16.02 29.37
CA TYR A 34 -15.18 16.07 30.25
C TYR A 34 -14.87 15.52 31.66
N ALA A 35 -14.08 14.45 31.77
CA ALA A 35 -13.66 13.90 33.07
C ALA A 35 -12.73 14.84 33.86
N LYS A 36 -11.83 15.56 33.17
CA LYS A 36 -11.00 16.62 33.78
C LYS A 36 -11.83 17.79 34.31
N GLN A 37 -12.90 18.17 33.60
CA GLN A 37 -13.74 19.29 33.97
C GLN A 37 -14.53 19.02 35.26
N GLN A 38 -15.02 17.79 35.46
CA GLN A 38 -15.69 17.39 36.71
C GLN A 38 -14.75 17.36 37.94
N GLY A 39 -13.47 17.04 37.75
CA GLY A 39 -12.47 17.14 38.83
C GLY A 39 -12.04 18.57 39.15
N SER A 40 -12.12 19.49 38.18
CA SER A 40 -11.69 20.89 38.35
C SER A 40 -12.78 21.83 38.90
N GLU A 41 -14.06 21.47 38.87
CA GLU A 41 -15.15 22.31 39.41
C GLU A 41 -15.15 22.43 40.95
N SER A 42 -14.24 21.75 41.67
CA SER A 42 -14.03 21.94 43.11
C SER A 42 -12.97 23.00 43.46
N SER A 43 -12.19 23.50 42.48
CA SER A 43 -11.18 24.53 42.72
C SER A 43 -11.53 25.85 42.03
N GLY A 44 -12.10 26.78 42.81
CA GLY A 44 -11.96 28.22 42.58
C GLY A 44 -13.00 28.88 41.68
N MET A 45 -14.20 29.13 42.22
CA MET A 45 -15.00 30.29 41.81
C MET A 45 -15.00 31.29 42.96
N ASP A 46 -14.00 32.17 42.97
CA ASP A 46 -14.03 33.38 43.80
C ASP A 46 -15.15 34.29 43.29
N ILE A 47 -16.21 34.40 44.10
CA ILE A 47 -17.23 35.43 43.95
C ILE A 47 -16.57 36.76 44.31
N GLN A 48 -16.17 37.55 43.30
CA GLN A 48 -15.88 38.95 43.52
C GLN A 48 -17.18 39.74 43.34
N MET A 49 -17.79 40.09 44.48
CA MET A 49 -18.90 41.03 44.58
C MET A 49 -18.44 42.42 44.11
N GLN A 50 -19.09 42.98 43.09
CA GLN A 50 -19.06 44.42 42.84
C GLN A 50 -20.48 44.90 42.53
N ASP A 51 -20.89 45.85 43.36
CA ASP A 51 -22.22 46.43 43.58
C ASP A 51 -22.70 47.37 42.45
N GLN A 52 -23.93 47.18 41.93
CA GLN A 52 -24.86 48.27 41.57
C GLN A 52 -26.31 47.78 41.30
N PRO A 53 -27.38 48.50 41.71
CA PRO A 53 -28.74 47.99 41.72
C PRO A 53 -29.60 48.48 40.54
N ASN A 54 -30.39 47.59 39.91
CA ASN A 54 -31.83 47.80 39.70
C ASN A 54 -32.55 46.60 39.04
N SER A 55 -33.72 46.27 39.59
CA SER A 55 -34.93 45.76 38.90
C SER A 55 -35.01 44.33 38.37
N THR A 56 -35.68 43.49 39.18
CA THR A 56 -36.86 42.65 38.81
C THR A 56 -36.67 41.23 38.23
N GLN A 57 -36.71 40.28 39.18
CA GLN A 57 -37.46 39.01 39.22
C GLN A 57 -37.14 37.80 38.29
N GLN A 58 -36.97 36.68 39.03
CA GLN A 58 -37.36 35.29 38.76
C GLN A 58 -36.36 34.29 38.16
N GLN A 59 -35.78 33.51 39.09
CA GLN A 59 -35.68 32.03 39.13
C GLN A 59 -34.92 31.33 38.00
N VAL A 60 -33.79 30.69 38.33
CA VAL A 60 -33.69 29.25 38.70
C VAL A 60 -32.40 29.09 39.51
N GLN A 61 -32.49 28.92 40.83
CA GLN A 61 -31.34 28.46 41.62
C GLN A 61 -31.31 26.93 41.50
N THR A 62 -30.61 26.40 40.49
CA THR A 62 -30.22 24.99 40.47
C THR A 62 -29.26 24.79 41.64
N GLN A 63 -29.77 24.31 42.76
CA GLN A 63 -28.93 23.81 43.85
C GLN A 63 -28.29 22.52 43.34
N ILE A 64 -27.10 22.64 42.76
CA ILE A 64 -26.22 21.50 42.55
C ILE A 64 -25.71 21.12 43.94
N PRO A 65 -25.95 19.89 44.44
CA PRO A 65 -25.35 19.46 45.69
C PRO A 65 -23.84 19.45 45.50
N THR A 66 -23.14 20.39 46.15
CA THR A 66 -21.68 20.42 46.20
C THR A 66 -21.23 19.24 47.07
N GLN A 67 -21.10 18.06 46.45
CA GLN A 67 -20.37 16.94 47.04
C GLN A 67 -18.90 17.39 47.13
N LYS A 68 -18.44 17.66 48.35
CA LYS A 68 -17.02 17.83 48.62
C LYS A 68 -16.34 16.48 48.40
N ILE A 69 -15.80 16.28 47.21
CA ILE A 69 -14.90 15.17 46.92
C ILE A 69 -13.72 15.26 47.90
N SER A 70 -13.36 14.14 48.53
CA SER A 70 -12.20 14.07 49.42
C SER A 70 -10.93 14.36 48.63
N GLN A 71 -9.92 15.01 49.23
CA GLN A 71 -8.64 15.24 48.56
C GLN A 71 -8.00 13.94 48.05
N GLU A 72 -8.18 12.84 48.78
CA GLU A 72 -7.70 11.51 48.39
C GLU A 72 -8.40 10.98 47.13
N GLU A 73 -9.68 11.31 46.95
CA GLU A 73 -10.47 10.90 45.78
C GLU A 73 -10.15 11.78 44.55
N LEU A 74 -9.79 13.05 44.78
CA LEU A 74 -9.28 13.94 43.73
C LEU A 74 -7.91 13.47 43.22
N GLU A 75 -6.98 13.13 44.12
CA GLU A 75 -5.63 12.65 43.78
C GLU A 75 -5.70 11.31 43.03
N PHE A 76 -6.60 10.41 43.45
CA PHE A 76 -6.88 9.18 42.73
C PHE A 76 -7.45 9.44 41.32
N GLN A 77 -8.42 10.35 41.18
CA GLN A 77 -9.00 10.71 39.89
C GLN A 77 -7.96 11.36 38.94
N GLU A 78 -7.09 12.22 39.46
CA GLU A 78 -6.00 12.83 38.69
C GLU A 78 -4.99 11.78 38.20
N SER A 79 -4.65 10.80 39.03
CA SER A 79 -3.78 9.69 38.65
C SER A 79 -4.38 8.84 37.51
N LEU A 80 -5.68 8.55 37.58
CA LEU A 80 -6.39 7.78 36.55
C LEU A 80 -6.46 8.55 35.23
N ILE A 81 -6.67 9.87 35.30
CA ILE A 81 -6.66 10.74 34.12
C ILE A 81 -5.26 10.77 33.49
N ALA A 82 -4.21 10.88 34.30
CA ALA A 82 -2.84 10.89 33.80
C ALA A 82 -2.46 9.57 33.11
N GLU A 83 -2.90 8.44 33.66
CA GLU A 83 -2.72 7.12 33.04
C GLU A 83 -3.39 7.05 31.66
N ARG A 84 -4.63 7.52 31.55
CA ARG A 84 -5.37 7.56 30.27
C ARG A 84 -4.74 8.49 29.25
N GLU A 85 -4.19 9.63 29.67
CA GLU A 85 -3.45 10.52 28.75
C GLU A 85 -2.18 9.86 28.21
N ALA A 86 -1.49 9.06 29.04
CA ALA A 86 -0.33 8.29 28.60
C ALA A 86 -0.74 7.21 27.58
N GLU A 87 -1.84 6.48 27.83
CA GLU A 87 -2.38 5.47 26.91
C GLU A 87 -2.75 6.10 25.54
N ILE A 88 -3.48 7.22 25.53
CA ILE A 88 -3.84 7.93 24.30
C ILE A 88 -2.59 8.38 23.54
N ARG A 89 -1.57 8.88 24.24
CA ARG A 89 -0.31 9.31 23.62
C ARG A 89 0.44 8.15 22.97
N GLU A 90 0.38 6.97 23.57
CA GLU A 90 0.98 5.77 23.00
C GLU A 90 0.23 5.33 21.75
N ILE A 91 -1.11 5.38 21.76
CA ILE A 91 -1.93 5.13 20.57
C ILE A 91 -1.57 6.13 19.45
N GLU A 92 -1.43 7.42 19.76
CA GLU A 92 -1.05 8.45 18.79
C GLU A 92 0.32 8.16 18.13
N ARG A 93 1.30 7.72 18.92
CA ARG A 93 2.61 7.30 18.40
C ARG A 93 2.47 6.10 17.47
N GLY A 94 1.69 5.09 17.87
CA GLY A 94 1.43 3.91 17.03
C GLY A 94 0.73 4.27 15.71
N VAL A 95 -0.18 5.23 15.72
CA VAL A 95 -0.82 5.76 14.48
C VAL A 95 0.21 6.42 13.56
N GLN A 96 1.16 7.16 14.13
CA GLN A 96 2.19 7.84 13.37
C GLN A 96 3.19 6.85 12.75
N GLU A 97 3.60 5.84 13.51
CA GLU A 97 4.47 4.76 13.02
C GLU A 97 3.78 3.93 11.92
N LEU A 98 2.49 3.61 12.09
CA LEU A 98 1.70 2.97 11.04
C LEU A 98 1.65 3.83 9.76
N ASN A 99 1.53 5.15 9.89
CA ASN A 99 1.54 6.06 8.74
C ASN A 99 2.87 5.97 7.97
N GLU A 100 4.00 5.91 8.68
CA GLU A 100 5.32 5.75 8.10
C GLU A 100 5.45 4.41 7.36
N ILE A 101 5.07 3.31 8.01
CA ILE A 101 5.05 1.97 7.40
C ILE A 101 4.21 1.95 6.11
N PHE A 102 3.03 2.59 6.13
CA PHE A 102 2.16 2.66 4.95
C PHE A 102 2.76 3.50 3.82
N ARG A 103 3.49 4.55 4.15
CA ARG A 103 4.19 5.39 3.16
C ARG A 103 5.34 4.62 2.52
N ASP A 104 6.07 3.85 3.30
CA ASP A 104 7.17 3.00 2.83
C ASP A 104 6.66 1.83 1.97
N LEU A 105 5.56 1.18 2.38
CA LEU A 105 4.87 0.18 1.55
C LEU A 105 4.40 0.78 0.22
N SER A 106 3.83 1.98 0.24
CA SER A 106 3.39 2.68 -0.97
C SER A 106 4.55 2.99 -1.91
N HIS A 107 5.73 3.29 -1.36
CA HIS A 107 6.96 3.48 -2.13
C HIS A 107 7.44 2.15 -2.74
N MET A 108 7.53 1.11 -1.92
CA MET A 108 8.01 -0.22 -2.32
C MET A 108 7.14 -0.86 -3.41
N VAL A 109 5.82 -0.75 -3.31
CA VAL A 109 4.89 -1.23 -4.35
C VAL A 109 5.09 -0.48 -5.67
N ARG A 110 5.40 0.82 -5.60
CA ARG A 110 5.62 1.66 -6.79
C ARG A 110 6.96 1.33 -7.45
N GLU A 111 8.00 1.07 -6.67
CA GLU A 111 9.33 0.67 -7.15
C GLU A 111 9.31 -0.72 -7.83
N GLN A 112 8.56 -1.67 -7.26
CA GLN A 112 8.38 -3.00 -7.85
C GLN A 112 7.58 -3.01 -9.16
N GLY A 113 6.88 -1.92 -9.51
CA GLY A 113 6.19 -1.77 -10.80
C GLY A 113 7.11 -1.87 -12.01
N GLY A 114 8.29 -1.25 -11.94
CA GLY A 114 9.24 -1.30 -13.05
C GLY A 114 9.79 -2.71 -13.34
N MET A 115 9.96 -3.55 -12.32
CA MET A 115 10.50 -4.91 -12.50
C MET A 115 9.47 -5.88 -13.10
N ILE A 116 8.19 -5.75 -12.75
CA ILE A 116 7.11 -6.57 -13.32
C ILE A 116 6.91 -6.25 -14.81
N ASP A 117 6.95 -4.97 -15.20
CA ASP A 117 6.89 -4.56 -16.61
C ASP A 117 8.02 -5.19 -17.44
N ASN A 118 9.22 -5.33 -16.85
CA ASN A 118 10.34 -6.00 -17.50
C ASN A 118 10.11 -7.52 -17.67
N ILE A 119 9.46 -8.19 -16.72
CA ILE A 119 9.13 -9.63 -16.86
C ILE A 119 8.11 -9.83 -17.99
N GLU A 120 7.06 -9.00 -18.02
CA GLU A 120 6.03 -9.06 -19.05
C GLU A 120 6.60 -8.74 -20.44
N TYR A 121 7.50 -7.75 -20.52
CA TYR A 121 8.28 -7.45 -21.71
C TYR A 121 9.16 -8.62 -22.17
N ASN A 122 9.91 -9.24 -21.25
CA ASN A 122 10.76 -10.39 -21.56
C ASN A 122 9.95 -11.61 -22.01
N ILE A 123 8.79 -11.87 -21.41
CA ILE A 123 7.86 -12.93 -21.84
C ILE A 123 7.29 -12.64 -23.24
N GLY A 124 6.89 -11.38 -23.50
CA GLY A 124 6.43 -10.96 -24.82
C GLY A 124 7.49 -11.14 -25.90
N ASN A 125 8.72 -10.74 -25.61
CA ASN A 125 9.88 -10.94 -26.49
C ASN A 125 10.22 -12.43 -26.67
N LEU A 126 10.16 -13.23 -25.60
CA LEU A 126 10.38 -14.67 -25.70
C LEU A 126 9.33 -15.33 -26.60
N SER A 127 8.05 -14.98 -26.44
CA SER A 127 6.95 -15.48 -27.26
C SER A 127 7.15 -15.15 -28.75
N THR A 128 7.49 -13.89 -29.06
CA THR A 128 7.78 -13.46 -30.44
C THR A 128 9.02 -14.12 -31.02
N ASN A 129 10.09 -14.26 -30.24
CA ASN A 129 11.31 -14.94 -30.67
C ASN A 129 11.08 -16.43 -30.96
N VAL A 130 10.29 -17.12 -30.12
CA VAL A 130 9.92 -18.53 -30.35
C VAL A 130 9.08 -18.68 -31.62
N HIS A 131 8.12 -17.77 -31.86
CA HIS A 131 7.34 -17.76 -33.09
C HIS A 131 8.20 -17.52 -34.34
N GLY A 132 9.17 -16.60 -34.24
CA GLY A 132 10.14 -16.36 -35.30
C GLY A 132 11.04 -17.56 -35.56
N ALA A 133 11.50 -18.23 -34.50
CA ALA A 133 12.32 -19.44 -34.61
C ALA A 133 11.59 -20.59 -35.28
N ASP A 134 10.30 -20.82 -34.97
CA ASP A 134 9.47 -21.83 -35.64
C ASP A 134 9.39 -21.58 -37.16
N ARG A 135 9.19 -20.32 -37.56
CA ARG A 135 9.15 -19.92 -38.97
C ARG A 135 10.49 -20.14 -39.67
N GLU A 136 11.60 -19.77 -39.04
CA GLU A 136 12.93 -20.00 -39.59
C GLU A 136 13.27 -21.50 -39.70
N LEU A 137 12.84 -22.33 -38.74
CA LEU A 137 12.98 -23.79 -38.82
C LEU A 137 12.20 -24.38 -40.01
N LEU A 138 10.98 -23.90 -40.25
CA LEU A 138 10.19 -24.30 -41.41
C LEU A 138 10.88 -23.91 -42.73
N ILE A 139 11.39 -22.69 -42.83
CA ILE A 139 12.12 -22.21 -44.02
C ILE A 139 13.40 -23.04 -44.24
N ALA A 140 14.17 -23.28 -43.17
CA ALA A 140 15.39 -24.07 -43.23
C ALA A 140 15.12 -25.51 -43.68
N HIS A 141 14.07 -26.14 -43.15
CA HIS A 141 13.64 -27.48 -43.55
C HIS A 141 13.28 -27.54 -45.04
N ASP A 142 12.49 -26.57 -45.53
CA ASP A 142 12.12 -26.50 -46.95
C ASP A 142 13.32 -26.24 -47.86
N TYR A 143 14.26 -25.39 -47.44
CA TYR A 143 15.50 -25.15 -48.17
C TYR A 143 16.36 -26.41 -48.25
N GLN A 144 16.54 -27.12 -47.14
CA GLN A 144 17.33 -28.36 -47.09
C GLN A 144 16.72 -29.45 -47.98
N ARG A 145 15.39 -29.61 -47.98
CA ARG A 145 14.67 -30.55 -48.84
C ARG A 145 14.88 -30.26 -50.33
N ARG A 146 14.87 -28.97 -50.72
CA ARG A 146 15.10 -28.56 -52.12
C ARG A 146 16.56 -28.69 -52.53
N SER A 147 17.49 -28.33 -51.65
CA SER A 147 18.93 -28.41 -51.89
C SER A 147 19.39 -29.86 -52.08
N GLY A 148 18.92 -30.78 -51.23
CA GLY A 148 19.27 -32.21 -51.32
C GLY A 148 18.98 -32.82 -52.70
N ARG A 149 17.83 -32.48 -53.31
CA ARG A 149 17.50 -32.96 -54.67
C ARG A 149 18.46 -32.44 -55.74
N ARG A 150 18.94 -31.20 -55.61
CA ARG A 150 19.90 -30.60 -56.53
C ARG A 150 21.29 -31.21 -56.36
N THR A 151 21.74 -31.40 -55.12
CA THR A 151 23.04 -32.03 -54.81
C THR A 151 23.10 -33.46 -55.31
N VAL A 152 22.04 -34.26 -55.12
CA VAL A 152 21.98 -35.63 -55.65
C VAL A 152 22.05 -35.67 -57.18
N CYS A 153 21.36 -34.75 -57.86
CA CYS A 153 21.42 -34.65 -59.32
C CYS A 153 22.83 -34.31 -59.82
N LEU A 154 23.49 -33.32 -59.21
CA LEU A 154 24.86 -32.94 -59.55
C LEU A 154 25.85 -34.10 -59.31
N MET A 155 25.70 -34.83 -58.20
CA MET A 155 26.52 -36.01 -57.92
C MET A 155 26.31 -37.12 -58.97
N MET A 156 25.08 -37.37 -59.43
CA MET A 156 24.83 -38.34 -60.50
C MET A 156 25.48 -37.92 -61.82
N ILE A 157 25.39 -36.65 -62.20
CA ILE A 157 26.03 -36.13 -63.42
C ILE A 157 27.55 -36.28 -63.32
N LEU A 158 28.15 -35.90 -62.19
CA LEU A 158 29.58 -36.04 -61.95
C LEU A 158 30.03 -37.51 -62.04
N ALA A 159 29.28 -38.43 -61.42
CA ALA A 159 29.58 -39.86 -61.48
C ALA A 159 29.52 -40.41 -62.92
N LEU A 160 28.55 -39.98 -63.73
CA LEU A 160 28.46 -40.35 -65.16
C LEU A 160 29.66 -39.84 -65.96
N VAL A 161 30.06 -38.58 -65.77
CA VAL A 161 31.23 -38.00 -66.45
C VAL A 161 32.50 -38.77 -66.11
N VAL A 162 32.72 -39.07 -64.82
CA VAL A 162 33.87 -39.87 -64.36
C VAL A 162 33.85 -41.26 -65.00
N ALA A 163 32.71 -41.93 -65.04
CA ALA A 163 32.58 -43.26 -65.65
C ALA A 163 32.96 -43.26 -67.14
N VAL A 164 32.48 -42.26 -67.90
CA VAL A 164 32.80 -42.13 -69.34
C VAL A 164 34.30 -41.90 -69.54
N VAL A 165 34.93 -41.01 -68.76
CA VAL A 165 36.37 -40.73 -68.86
C VAL A 165 37.19 -41.98 -68.54
N LEU A 166 36.79 -42.77 -67.54
CA LEU A 166 37.47 -44.02 -67.21
C LEU A 166 37.33 -45.06 -68.32
N ILE A 167 36.16 -45.19 -68.95
CA ILE A 167 35.95 -46.12 -70.06
C ILE A 167 36.80 -45.72 -71.26
N VAL A 168 36.81 -44.44 -71.64
CA VAL A 168 37.60 -43.93 -72.78
C VAL A 168 39.10 -44.07 -72.55
N ASN A 169 39.59 -43.86 -71.33
CA ASN A 169 40.99 -44.07 -71.00
C ASN A 169 41.37 -45.56 -70.82
N CYS A 170 40.40 -46.45 -70.65
CA CYS A 170 40.61 -47.88 -70.46
C CYS A 170 40.47 -48.69 -71.77
N MET A 171 39.71 -48.19 -72.75
CA MET A 171 39.69 -48.70 -74.14
C MET A 171 40.93 -48.24 -74.91
#